data_AF-A0AAD7B6N1-F1
#
_entry.id   AF-A0AAD7B6N1-F1
#
_cell.length_a   1.000
_cell.length_b   1.000
_cell.length_c   1.000
_cell.angle_alpha   90.00
_cell.angle_beta   90.00
_cell.angle_gamma   90.00
#
_symmetry.space_group_name_H-M   'P 1'
#
loop_
_entity.id
_entity.type
_entity.pdbx_description
1 polymer ?
#
loop_
_entity_poly.entity_id
_entity_poly.type
_entity_poly.pdbx_seq_one_letter_code
_entity_poly.pdbx_strand_id
1 'polypeptide(L)'
;MRSAFLWTLLVASSSVWASAGDRAPEFEKCLSACQGSRCGPNNQVTLPFFLRLTRWTCLDDCKYDCMNQITTRNIKLGDRVHQYYGKWPFWRLAGMQEPASVAFSLLNFLAHVRGLAKVRREVPESHPMRPYYIVWALTGLNAWFWSAVFHTRDNSTTEKLDYFSAALTIFYALYFTVIRLFHLYPTPRRRLTLSNPNPAPDSNPMHKTWSLICVLVYLGHVSYLTLLPRFDYTYNILFNLVIGLSHNALWLVYSLPTSTSFIRRFPGRPKSYRPPFVTQAGIFVALTTAASALELFDFPPIKRVIDAHSLWHLATAPIAVVWYNFLVLDASDESWRESRV
;
A
#
# COMPACT_ATOMS: atom_id res chain seq x y z
N MET A 1 -40.45 -4.97 20.10
CA MET A 1 -39.53 -4.25 19.19
C MET A 1 -38.15 -4.88 19.27
N ARG A 2 -37.95 -6.00 18.59
CA ARG A 2 -36.67 -6.71 18.45
C ARG A 2 -36.59 -7.17 16.99
N SER A 3 -36.15 -6.27 16.13
CA SER A 3 -35.92 -6.55 14.71
C SER A 3 -34.86 -5.58 14.22
N ALA A 4 -33.75 -6.12 13.69
CA ALA A 4 -32.73 -5.51 12.84
C ALA A 4 -31.30 -5.84 13.29
N PHE A 5 -30.93 -7.12 13.32
CA PHE A 5 -29.53 -7.55 13.21
C PHE A 5 -29.49 -8.91 12.50
N LEU A 6 -29.88 -8.89 11.23
CA LEU A 6 -29.69 -9.99 10.28
C LEU A 6 -29.29 -9.32 8.96
N TRP A 7 -28.05 -8.83 8.92
CA TRP A 7 -27.38 -8.60 7.64
C TRP A 7 -26.81 -9.95 7.21
N THR A 8 -27.56 -10.60 6.34
CA THR A 8 -27.17 -11.73 5.53
C THR A 8 -25.89 -11.38 4.75
N LEU A 9 -24.77 -11.97 5.16
CA LEU A 9 -23.62 -12.19 4.30
C LEU A 9 -24.02 -13.24 3.25
N LEU A 10 -24.68 -12.76 2.19
CA LEU A 10 -24.73 -13.49 0.92
C LEU A 10 -23.31 -13.46 0.35
N VAL A 11 -22.52 -14.46 0.72
CA VAL A 11 -21.31 -14.82 -0.03
C VAL A 11 -21.82 -15.29 -1.39
N ALA A 12 -21.89 -14.37 -2.34
CA ALA A 12 -21.96 -14.73 -3.74
C ALA A 12 -20.71 -15.57 -4.02
N SER A 13 -20.89 -16.86 -4.25
CA SER A 13 -19.87 -17.74 -4.81
C SER A 13 -19.61 -17.28 -6.24
N SER A 14 -18.86 -16.18 -6.38
CA SER A 14 -18.34 -15.74 -7.67
C SER A 14 -17.47 -16.86 -8.20
N SER A 15 -17.95 -17.56 -9.23
CA SER A 15 -17.12 -18.46 -10.01
C SER A 15 -15.93 -17.63 -10.51
N VAL A 16 -14.73 -17.91 -9.99
CA VAL A 16 -13.51 -17.22 -10.40
C VAL A 16 -13.14 -17.78 -11.77
N TRP A 17 -13.59 -17.11 -12.83
CA TRP A 17 -13.24 -17.47 -14.19
C TRP A 17 -11.78 -17.09 -14.44
N ALA A 18 -11.02 -17.99 -15.07
CA ALA A 18 -9.71 -17.65 -15.61
C ALA A 18 -9.83 -16.50 -16.63
N SER A 19 -8.76 -15.74 -16.81
CA SER A 19 -8.78 -14.59 -17.72
C SER A 19 -9.16 -15.02 -19.13
N ALA A 20 -9.78 -14.12 -19.90
CA ALA A 20 -10.22 -14.44 -21.25
C ALA A 20 -9.07 -14.95 -22.15
N GLY A 21 -7.86 -14.42 -21.97
CA GLY A 21 -6.68 -14.87 -22.70
C GLY A 21 -6.23 -16.29 -22.31
N ASP A 22 -6.38 -16.68 -21.04
CA ASP A 22 -6.02 -18.03 -20.58
C ASP A 22 -6.90 -19.10 -21.20
N ARG A 23 -8.16 -18.76 -21.48
CA ARG A 23 -9.17 -19.65 -22.07
C ARG A 23 -9.18 -19.64 -23.60
N ALA A 24 -8.30 -18.84 -24.23
CA ALA A 24 -8.27 -18.71 -25.68
C ALA A 24 -7.61 -19.96 -26.30
N PRO A 25 -8.28 -20.68 -27.24
CA PRO A 25 -7.73 -21.91 -27.82
C PRO A 25 -6.36 -21.71 -28.50
N GLU A 26 -6.16 -20.54 -29.10
CA GLU A 26 -4.89 -20.14 -29.69
C GLU A 26 -3.75 -19.99 -28.67
N PHE A 27 -4.06 -19.52 -27.46
CA PHE A 27 -3.09 -19.42 -26.38
C PHE A 27 -2.72 -20.79 -25.83
N GLU A 28 -3.72 -21.64 -25.55
CA GLU A 28 -3.48 -23.01 -25.08
C GLU A 28 -2.67 -23.83 -26.09
N LYS A 29 -3.01 -23.73 -27.38
CA LYS A 29 -2.28 -24.39 -28.47
C LYS A 29 -0.83 -23.90 -28.57
N CYS A 30 -0.62 -22.58 -28.49
CA CYS A 30 0.74 -22.01 -28.51
C CYS A 30 1.55 -22.51 -27.31
N LEU A 31 0.97 -22.47 -26.11
CA LEU A 31 1.63 -22.86 -24.87
C LEU A 31 2.04 -24.34 -24.90
N SER A 32 1.13 -25.23 -25.31
CA SER A 32 1.40 -26.66 -25.44
C SER A 32 2.53 -26.94 -26.44
N ALA A 33 2.51 -26.28 -27.61
CA ALA A 33 3.56 -26.41 -28.61
C ALA A 33 4.92 -25.87 -28.12
N CYS A 34 4.94 -24.72 -27.43
CA CYS A 34 6.16 -24.14 -26.88
C CYS A 34 6.75 -25.04 -25.78
N GLN A 35 5.92 -25.53 -24.87
CA GLN A 35 6.35 -26.40 -23.78
C GLN A 35 6.93 -27.72 -24.33
N GLY A 36 6.26 -28.36 -25.29
CA GLY A 36 6.73 -29.61 -25.89
C GLY A 36 8.03 -29.45 -26.68
N SER A 37 8.25 -28.29 -27.30
CA SER A 37 9.46 -28.03 -28.11
C SER A 37 10.66 -27.54 -27.30
N ARG A 38 10.45 -26.67 -26.29
CA ARG A 38 11.54 -25.94 -25.59
C ARG A 38 11.78 -26.35 -24.14
N CYS A 39 10.80 -26.97 -23.48
CA CYS A 39 10.84 -27.24 -22.03
C CYS A 39 11.00 -28.73 -21.69
N GLY A 40 11.22 -29.59 -22.68
CA GLY A 40 11.47 -31.02 -22.46
C GLY A 40 12.88 -31.33 -21.93
N PRO A 41 13.11 -32.51 -21.33
CA PRO A 41 14.41 -32.89 -20.75
C PRO A 41 15.57 -32.84 -21.74
N ASN A 42 15.30 -33.12 -23.02
CA ASN A 42 16.32 -33.17 -24.08
C ASN A 42 16.45 -31.86 -24.88
N ASN A 43 15.58 -30.88 -24.66
CA ASN A 43 15.50 -29.64 -25.47
C ASN A 43 15.57 -28.37 -24.62
N GLN A 44 16.27 -28.42 -23.47
CA GLN A 44 16.24 -27.33 -22.49
C GLN A 44 16.99 -26.09 -23.00
N VAL A 45 16.26 -25.14 -23.59
CA VAL A 45 16.80 -23.86 -24.00
C VAL A 45 17.30 -23.12 -22.76
N THR A 46 18.58 -22.73 -22.76
CA THR A 46 19.15 -21.96 -21.65
C THR A 46 18.61 -20.53 -21.70
N LEU A 47 17.84 -20.15 -20.69
CA LEU A 47 17.31 -18.79 -20.59
C LEU A 47 18.45 -17.76 -20.40
N PRO A 48 18.29 -16.53 -20.95
CA PRO A 48 19.19 -15.42 -20.71
C PRO A 48 19.50 -15.20 -19.21
N PHE A 49 20.70 -14.69 -18.92
CA PHE A 49 21.19 -14.53 -17.54
C PHE A 49 20.19 -13.80 -16.63
N PHE A 50 19.66 -12.66 -17.06
CA PHE A 50 18.70 -11.88 -16.28
C PHE A 50 17.43 -12.66 -15.92
N LEU A 51 16.96 -13.53 -16.84
CA LEU A 51 15.79 -14.34 -16.58
C LEU A 51 16.07 -15.44 -15.55
N ARG A 52 17.26 -16.03 -15.58
CA ARG A 52 17.71 -16.99 -14.57
C ARG A 52 17.90 -16.31 -13.22
N LEU A 53 18.48 -15.11 -13.20
CA LEU A 53 18.69 -14.31 -11.99
C LEU A 53 17.35 -13.99 -11.30
N THR A 54 16.33 -13.61 -12.05
CA THR A 54 14.98 -13.36 -11.54
C THR A 54 14.09 -14.61 -11.54
N ARG A 55 14.68 -15.81 -11.62
CA ARG A 55 14.02 -17.11 -11.46
C ARG A 55 12.81 -17.35 -12.38
N TRP A 56 12.89 -16.94 -13.64
CA TRP A 56 11.93 -17.37 -14.66
C TRP A 56 12.19 -18.82 -15.05
N THR A 57 11.11 -19.60 -15.18
CA THR A 57 11.17 -20.97 -15.70
C THR A 57 10.96 -20.98 -17.21
N CYS A 58 11.29 -22.10 -17.87
CA CYS A 58 10.99 -22.28 -19.29
C CYS A 58 9.49 -22.13 -19.58
N LEU A 59 8.64 -22.67 -18.69
CA LEU A 59 7.19 -22.56 -18.84
C LEU A 59 6.72 -21.11 -18.73
N ASP A 60 7.30 -20.32 -17.82
CA ASP A 60 6.95 -18.90 -17.71
C ASP A 60 7.37 -18.11 -18.96
N ASP A 61 8.51 -18.48 -19.55
CA ASP A 61 8.98 -17.87 -20.79
C ASP A 61 8.07 -18.21 -21.99
N CYS A 62 7.61 -19.47 -22.09
CA CYS A 62 6.60 -19.87 -23.07
C CYS A 62 5.28 -19.12 -22.90
N LYS A 63 4.80 -18.94 -21.66
CA LYS A 63 3.60 -18.13 -21.37
C LYS A 63 3.79 -16.69 -21.86
N TYR A 64 4.94 -16.09 -21.55
CA TYR A 64 5.28 -14.74 -21.97
C TYR A 64 5.30 -14.60 -23.50
N ASP A 65 5.98 -15.51 -24.19
CA ASP A 65 6.11 -15.48 -25.66
C ASP A 65 4.74 -15.62 -26.34
N CYS A 66 3.95 -16.62 -25.95
CA CYS A 66 2.63 -16.86 -26.53
C CYS A 66 1.67 -15.69 -26.31
N MET A 67 1.61 -15.19 -25.07
CA MET A 67 0.83 -14.01 -24.71
C MET A 67 1.22 -12.79 -25.58
N ASN A 68 2.51 -12.51 -25.73
CA ASN A 68 2.99 -11.37 -26.49
C ASN A 68 2.79 -11.53 -28.00
N GLN A 69 2.97 -12.72 -28.56
CA GLN A 69 2.72 -12.99 -29.98
C GLN A 69 1.25 -12.78 -30.35
N ILE A 70 0.33 -13.36 -29.57
CA ILE A 70 -1.11 -13.20 -29.79
C ILE A 70 -1.49 -11.74 -29.61
N THR A 71 -1.02 -11.07 -28.55
CA THR A 71 -1.39 -9.67 -28.36
C THR A 71 -0.86 -8.78 -29.49
N THR A 72 0.36 -9.02 -29.98
CA THR A 72 0.93 -8.26 -31.11
C THR A 72 0.09 -8.44 -32.37
N ARG A 73 -0.39 -9.67 -32.62
CA ARG A 73 -1.32 -9.95 -33.72
C ARG A 73 -2.63 -9.19 -33.55
N ASN A 74 -3.27 -9.27 -32.37
CA ASN A 74 -4.55 -8.61 -32.12
C ASN A 74 -4.45 -7.09 -32.31
N ILE A 75 -3.39 -6.46 -31.78
CA ILE A 75 -3.15 -5.02 -31.97
C ILE A 75 -3.04 -4.67 -33.46
N LYS A 76 -2.33 -5.48 -34.27
CA LYS A 76 -2.19 -5.24 -35.72
C LYS A 76 -3.52 -5.38 -36.48
N LEU A 77 -4.39 -6.28 -36.04
CA LEU A 77 -5.69 -6.54 -36.66
C LEU A 77 -6.80 -5.60 -36.15
N GLY A 78 -6.53 -4.80 -35.12
CA GLY A 78 -7.54 -3.98 -34.45
C GLY A 78 -8.44 -4.76 -33.49
N ASP A 79 -8.06 -5.99 -33.13
CA ASP A 79 -8.78 -6.84 -32.20
C ASP A 79 -8.51 -6.45 -30.73
N ARG A 80 -9.40 -6.91 -29.85
CA ARG A 80 -9.30 -6.67 -28.41
C ARG A 80 -8.03 -7.31 -27.81
N VAL A 81 -7.39 -6.57 -26.90
CA VAL A 81 -6.34 -7.09 -26.02
C VAL A 81 -6.99 -7.83 -24.85
N HIS A 82 -6.46 -9.00 -24.51
CA HIS A 82 -6.94 -9.82 -23.40
C HIS A 82 -5.95 -9.81 -22.23
N GLN A 83 -6.47 -9.97 -21.01
CA GLN A 83 -5.68 -10.32 -19.84
C GLN A 83 -5.36 -11.83 -19.84
N TYR A 84 -4.22 -12.17 -19.26
CA TYR A 84 -3.70 -13.53 -19.07
C TYR A 84 -3.24 -13.64 -17.62
N TYR A 85 -3.63 -14.72 -16.94
CA TYR A 85 -3.34 -14.96 -15.53
C TYR A 85 -3.65 -13.75 -14.61
N GLY A 86 -4.78 -13.09 -14.87
CA GLY A 86 -5.21 -11.91 -14.12
C GLY A 86 -4.47 -10.61 -14.44
N LYS A 87 -3.58 -10.60 -15.43
CA LYS A 87 -2.73 -9.44 -15.74
C LYS A 87 -2.77 -9.05 -17.21
N TRP A 88 -2.49 -7.79 -17.46
CA TRP A 88 -2.28 -7.32 -18.81
C TRP A 88 -0.92 -7.77 -19.38
N PRO A 89 -0.79 -7.87 -20.70
CA PRO A 89 0.43 -8.31 -21.35
C PRO A 89 1.46 -7.16 -21.51
N PHE A 90 2.55 -7.23 -20.76
CA PHE A 90 3.65 -6.24 -20.75
C PHE A 90 4.88 -6.70 -21.54
N TRP A 91 5.72 -5.75 -21.95
CA TRP A 91 7.10 -6.02 -22.35
C TRP A 91 8.00 -6.12 -21.13
N ARG A 92 8.68 -7.26 -21.01
CA ARG A 92 9.63 -7.54 -19.94
C ARG A 92 10.96 -6.83 -20.21
N LEU A 93 11.58 -6.25 -19.18
CA LEU A 93 12.90 -5.60 -19.26
C LEU A 93 13.84 -6.21 -18.24
N ALA A 94 14.97 -6.79 -18.67
CA ALA A 94 15.97 -7.39 -17.78
C ALA A 94 15.39 -8.32 -16.69
N GLY A 95 14.35 -9.09 -17.04
CA GLY A 95 13.64 -9.98 -16.11
C GLY A 95 12.47 -9.35 -15.36
N MET A 96 12.31 -8.02 -15.37
CA MET A 96 11.18 -7.32 -14.75
C MET A 96 9.90 -7.49 -15.55
N GLN A 97 8.89 -8.12 -14.96
CA GLN A 97 7.58 -8.33 -15.58
C GLN A 97 6.86 -7.02 -15.91
N GLU A 98 6.90 -6.05 -14.99
CA GLU A 98 6.20 -4.76 -15.10
C GLU A 98 7.17 -3.59 -14.86
N PRO A 99 7.99 -3.21 -15.86
CA PRO A 99 9.12 -2.28 -15.65
C PRO A 99 8.72 -0.89 -15.14
N ALA A 100 7.55 -0.37 -15.55
CA ALA A 100 7.04 0.91 -15.06
C ALA A 100 6.67 0.83 -13.57
N SER A 101 5.91 -0.19 -13.18
CA SER A 101 5.57 -0.44 -11.77
C SER A 101 6.83 -0.55 -10.91
N VAL A 102 7.84 -1.31 -11.35
CA VAL A 102 9.14 -1.40 -10.64
C VAL A 102 9.78 -0.01 -10.47
N ALA A 103 9.90 0.76 -11.55
CA ALA A 103 10.53 2.08 -11.50
C ALA A 103 9.78 3.03 -10.54
N PHE A 104 8.45 3.04 -10.59
CA PHE A 104 7.62 3.91 -9.78
C PHE A 104 7.53 3.44 -8.31
N SER A 105 7.61 2.14 -8.03
CA SER A 105 7.84 1.64 -6.67
C SER A 105 9.16 2.17 -6.10
N LEU A 106 10.25 2.16 -6.88
CA LEU A 106 11.54 2.70 -6.44
C LEU A 106 11.50 4.23 -6.21
N LEU A 107 10.70 4.97 -6.98
CA LEU A 107 10.46 6.40 -6.72
C LEU A 107 9.76 6.62 -5.38
N ASN A 108 8.76 5.80 -5.05
CA ASN A 108 8.11 5.83 -3.75
C ASN A 108 9.07 5.46 -2.62
N PHE A 109 9.86 4.40 -2.79
CA PHE A 109 10.91 4.02 -1.83
C PHE A 109 11.82 5.22 -1.54
N LEU A 110 12.29 5.91 -2.58
CA LEU A 110 13.12 7.09 -2.43
C LEU A 110 12.40 8.26 -1.75
N ALA A 111 11.11 8.46 -2.00
CA ALA A 111 10.29 9.43 -1.28
C ALA A 111 10.24 9.13 0.22
N HIS A 112 10.09 7.86 0.62
CA HIS A 112 10.15 7.44 2.02
C HIS A 112 11.57 7.55 2.62
N VAL A 113 12.64 7.31 1.87
CA VAL A 113 14.03 7.54 2.34
C VAL A 113 14.22 9.02 2.68
N ARG A 114 13.83 9.91 1.76
CA ARG A 114 13.91 11.36 1.96
C ARG A 114 13.01 11.82 3.10
N GLY A 115 11.80 11.25 3.20
CA GLY A 115 10.86 11.49 4.29
C GLY A 115 11.42 11.10 5.65
N LEU A 116 12.04 9.93 5.77
CA LEU A 116 12.71 9.48 6.99
C LEU A 116 13.83 10.43 7.41
N ALA A 117 14.70 10.81 6.46
CA ALA A 117 15.76 11.78 6.71
C ALA A 117 15.20 13.14 7.16
N LYS A 118 14.12 13.60 6.52
CA LYS A 118 13.43 14.84 6.87
C LYS A 118 12.85 14.79 8.29
N VAL A 119 12.11 13.74 8.65
CA VAL A 119 11.56 13.55 10.00
C VAL A 119 12.65 13.54 11.05
N ARG A 120 13.76 12.81 10.80
CA ARG A 120 14.88 12.75 11.76
C ARG A 120 15.55 14.09 12.00
N ARG A 121 15.63 14.93 10.96
CA ARG A 121 16.28 16.25 11.00
C ARG A 121 15.39 17.33 11.62
N GLU A 122 14.11 17.34 11.25
CA GLU A 122 13.23 18.49 11.53
C GLU A 122 12.26 18.26 12.71
N VAL A 123 11.98 17.00 13.08
CA VAL A 123 11.11 16.70 14.23
C VAL A 123 11.98 16.44 15.48
N PRO A 124 11.82 17.21 16.57
CA PRO A 124 12.60 17.03 17.80
C PRO A 124 12.50 15.63 18.40
N GLU A 125 13.59 15.14 18.99
CA GLU A 125 13.62 13.79 19.59
C GLU A 125 12.61 13.61 20.73
N SER A 126 12.30 14.69 21.44
CA SER A 126 11.30 14.73 22.51
C SER A 126 9.86 14.74 22.01
N HIS A 127 9.60 14.87 20.71
CA HIS A 127 8.25 14.97 20.18
C HIS A 127 7.54 13.60 20.23
N PRO A 128 6.34 13.49 20.83
CA PRO A 128 5.70 12.20 21.08
C PRO A 128 5.36 11.42 19.81
N MET A 129 5.08 12.11 18.70
CA MET A 129 4.77 11.47 17.42
C MET A 129 5.99 11.03 16.60
N ARG A 130 7.21 11.47 16.95
CA ARG A 130 8.41 11.19 16.13
C ARG A 130 8.66 9.69 15.92
N PRO A 131 8.56 8.81 16.94
CA PRO A 131 8.75 7.38 16.76
C PRO A 131 7.75 6.79 15.75
N TYR A 132 6.51 7.27 15.77
CA TYR A 132 5.48 6.79 14.86
C TYR A 132 5.75 7.20 13.42
N TYR A 133 6.24 8.42 13.18
CA TYR A 133 6.61 8.87 11.83
C TYR A 133 7.84 8.13 11.28
N ILE A 134 8.78 7.76 12.16
CA ILE A 134 9.92 6.92 11.78
C ILE A 134 9.43 5.53 11.36
N VAL A 135 8.59 4.89 12.18
CA VAL A 135 8.05 3.55 11.86
C VAL A 135 7.21 3.59 10.58
N TRP A 136 6.38 4.62 10.38
CA TRP A 136 5.65 4.86 9.13
C TRP A 136 6.58 4.89 7.92
N ALA A 137 7.72 5.57 8.04
CA ALA A 137 8.70 5.60 6.97
C ALA A 137 9.32 4.21 6.74
N LEU A 138 9.63 3.46 7.79
CA LEU A 138 10.18 2.10 7.68
C LEU A 138 9.18 1.12 7.06
N THR A 139 7.90 1.18 7.44
CA THR A 139 6.86 0.35 6.82
C THR A 139 6.70 0.70 5.34
N GLY A 140 6.73 1.99 4.99
CA GLY A 140 6.70 2.46 3.60
C GLY A 140 7.89 1.96 2.78
N LEU A 141 9.12 2.08 3.31
CA LEU A 141 10.32 1.51 2.67
C LEU A 141 10.17 0.01 2.42
N ASN A 142 9.66 -0.74 3.40
CA ASN A 142 9.43 -2.16 3.26
C ASN A 142 8.37 -2.48 2.20
N ALA A 143 7.24 -1.75 2.17
CA ALA A 143 6.20 -1.93 1.17
C ALA A 143 6.70 -1.71 -0.25
N TRP A 144 7.35 -0.57 -0.51
CA TRP A 144 7.81 -0.26 -1.87
C TRP A 144 8.99 -1.12 -2.32
N PHE A 145 9.80 -1.62 -1.39
CA PHE A 145 10.79 -2.65 -1.70
C PHE A 145 10.11 -3.94 -2.19
N TRP A 146 9.16 -4.49 -1.43
CA TRP A 146 8.47 -5.72 -1.80
C TRP A 146 7.61 -5.56 -3.04
N SER A 147 7.03 -4.38 -3.25
CA SER A 147 6.33 -4.03 -4.47
C SER A 147 7.25 -4.05 -5.70
N ALA A 148 8.44 -3.43 -5.61
CA ALA A 148 9.43 -3.50 -6.69
C ALA A 148 9.88 -4.95 -6.97
N VAL A 149 10.03 -5.78 -5.94
CA VAL A 149 10.38 -7.20 -6.08
C VAL A 149 9.25 -7.98 -6.75
N PHE A 150 8.00 -7.77 -6.35
CA PHE A 150 6.82 -8.42 -6.92
C PHE A 150 6.62 -8.07 -8.40
N HIS A 151 6.67 -6.78 -8.75
CA HIS A 151 6.56 -6.34 -10.15
C HIS A 151 7.77 -6.75 -11.00
N THR A 152 8.91 -7.06 -10.37
CA THR A 152 10.03 -7.70 -11.06
C THR A 152 9.70 -9.15 -11.36
N ARG A 153 9.31 -9.92 -10.35
CA ARG A 153 9.02 -11.34 -10.46
C ARG A 153 7.82 -11.72 -9.62
N ASP A 154 6.70 -11.97 -10.30
CA ASP A 154 5.49 -12.46 -9.66
C ASP A 154 5.56 -13.98 -9.41
N ASN A 155 5.38 -14.36 -8.15
CA ASN A 155 5.16 -15.71 -7.65
C ASN A 155 4.47 -15.64 -6.28
N SER A 156 4.01 -16.77 -5.74
CA SER A 156 3.26 -16.81 -4.48
C SER A 156 4.00 -16.20 -3.28
N THR A 157 5.34 -16.27 -3.23
CA THR A 157 6.11 -15.67 -2.14
C THR A 157 6.16 -14.15 -2.26
N THR A 158 6.49 -13.63 -3.44
CA THR A 158 6.59 -12.18 -3.67
C THR A 158 5.22 -11.52 -3.62
N GLU A 159 4.17 -12.18 -4.10
CA GLU A 159 2.77 -11.75 -3.99
C GLU A 159 2.38 -11.54 -2.52
N LYS A 160 2.61 -12.54 -1.67
CA LYS A 160 2.31 -12.44 -0.23
C LYS A 160 3.10 -11.33 0.44
N LEU A 161 4.39 -11.22 0.14
CA LEU A 161 5.26 -10.22 0.77
C LEU A 161 4.90 -8.79 0.36
N ASP A 162 4.54 -8.57 -0.91
CA ASP A 162 4.03 -7.28 -1.36
C ASP A 162 2.71 -6.92 -0.64
N TYR A 163 1.70 -7.79 -0.72
CA TYR A 163 0.40 -7.50 -0.13
C TYR A 163 0.43 -7.38 1.40
N PHE A 164 1.22 -8.19 2.11
CA PHE A 164 1.39 -8.03 3.56
C PHE A 164 2.10 -6.71 3.89
N SER A 165 3.10 -6.31 3.11
CA SER A 165 3.82 -5.07 3.34
C SER A 165 2.98 -3.83 3.04
N ALA A 166 2.18 -3.86 1.98
CA ALA A 166 1.19 -2.84 1.65
C ALA A 166 0.13 -2.72 2.76
N ALA A 167 -0.43 -3.86 3.20
CA ALA A 167 -1.40 -3.91 4.29
C ALA A 167 -0.83 -3.40 5.60
N LEU A 168 0.40 -3.77 5.95
CA LEU A 168 1.09 -3.25 7.13
C LEU A 168 1.20 -1.72 7.07
N THR A 169 1.57 -1.17 5.92
CA THR A 169 1.76 0.27 5.75
C THR A 169 0.44 1.03 5.89
N ILE A 170 -0.60 0.61 5.15
CA ILE A 170 -1.93 1.24 5.21
C ILE A 170 -2.54 1.13 6.62
N PHE A 171 -2.40 -0.04 7.26
CA PHE A 171 -2.89 -0.28 8.60
C PHE A 171 -2.11 0.50 9.66
N TYR A 172 -0.80 0.59 9.52
CA TYR A 172 0.04 1.41 10.39
C TYR A 172 -0.29 2.91 10.25
N ALA A 173 -0.64 3.36 9.04
CA ALA A 173 -1.12 4.73 8.81
C ALA A 173 -2.36 5.05 9.65
N LEU A 174 -3.36 4.17 9.61
CA LEU A 174 -4.56 4.30 10.45
C LEU A 174 -4.20 4.25 11.93
N TYR A 175 -3.33 3.32 12.34
CA TYR A 175 -2.89 3.16 13.71
C TYR A 175 -2.32 4.45 14.31
N PHE A 176 -1.32 5.08 13.66
CA PHE A 176 -0.74 6.31 14.18
C PHE A 176 -1.68 7.51 14.01
N THR A 177 -2.58 7.49 13.03
CA THR A 177 -3.61 8.53 12.84
C THR A 177 -4.55 8.58 14.03
N VAL A 178 -5.05 7.43 14.49
CA VAL A 178 -5.89 7.35 15.71
C VAL A 178 -5.11 7.86 16.92
N ILE A 179 -3.85 7.45 17.08
CA ILE A 179 -3.02 7.93 18.19
C ILE A 179 -2.84 9.44 18.15
N ARG A 180 -2.60 10.00 16.97
CA ARG A 180 -2.39 11.43 16.74
C ARG A 180 -3.65 12.25 17.01
N LEU A 181 -4.79 11.84 16.47
CA LEU A 181 -6.02 12.63 16.48
C LEU A 181 -6.76 12.55 17.81
N PHE A 182 -6.59 11.45 18.55
CA PHE A 182 -7.19 11.25 19.87
C PHE A 182 -6.19 11.44 21.03
N HIS A 183 -4.96 11.90 20.73
CA HIS A 183 -3.92 12.20 21.70
C HIS A 183 -3.58 11.03 22.63
N LEU A 184 -3.49 9.82 22.07
CA LEU A 184 -3.25 8.60 22.85
C LEU A 184 -1.76 8.34 23.13
N TYR A 185 -0.85 9.16 22.59
CA TYR A 185 0.59 8.97 22.77
C TYR A 185 1.00 9.05 24.25
N PRO A 186 2.00 8.27 24.68
CA PRO A 186 2.53 8.37 26.05
C PRO A 186 3.17 9.75 26.27
N THR A 187 2.78 10.44 27.35
CA THR A 187 3.42 11.69 27.77
C THR A 187 4.32 11.42 28.99
N PRO A 188 5.51 12.05 29.06
CA PRO A 188 6.34 11.99 30.26
C PRO A 188 5.61 12.64 31.45
N ARG A 189 5.63 11.98 32.61
CA ARG A 189 5.04 12.51 33.84
C ARG A 189 5.84 13.72 34.33
N ARG A 190 5.23 14.91 34.39
CA ARG A 190 5.75 16.03 35.17
C ARG A 190 5.23 15.92 36.60
N ARG A 191 5.86 15.08 37.43
CA ARG A 191 5.64 15.18 38.89
C ARG A 191 6.55 16.28 39.44
N LEU A 192 5.97 17.22 40.18
CA LEU A 192 6.65 18.24 40.98
C LEU A 192 7.46 17.67 42.16
N THR A 193 7.68 16.35 42.22
CA THR A 193 8.40 15.68 43.31
C THR A 193 9.78 15.24 42.84
N LEU A 194 10.79 15.78 43.51
CA LEU A 194 12.24 15.69 43.26
C LEU A 194 12.85 14.27 43.41
N SER A 195 12.09 13.20 43.20
CA SER A 195 12.44 11.87 43.73
C SER A 195 12.57 10.74 42.69
N ASN A 196 12.57 11.03 41.39
CA ASN A 196 12.96 10.00 40.41
C ASN A 196 13.52 10.60 39.10
N PRO A 197 14.82 10.41 38.77
CA PRO A 197 15.42 10.97 37.56
C PRO A 197 14.94 10.30 36.25
N ASN A 198 14.27 9.15 36.32
CA ASN A 198 13.68 8.45 35.17
C ASN A 198 12.17 8.18 35.41
N PRO A 199 11.27 9.15 35.19
CA PRO A 199 9.84 8.87 35.25
C PRO A 199 9.46 7.92 34.11
N ALA A 200 8.96 6.74 34.45
CA ALA A 200 8.37 5.84 33.46
C ALA A 200 7.22 6.57 32.73
N PRO A 201 7.10 6.43 31.39
CA PRO A 201 6.04 7.06 30.63
C PRO A 201 4.66 6.63 31.17
N ASP A 202 3.71 7.57 31.26
CA ASP A 202 2.39 7.27 31.80
C ASP A 202 1.69 6.24 30.89
N SER A 203 1.26 5.13 31.47
CA SER A 203 0.63 4.06 30.70
C SER A 203 -0.79 4.46 30.35
N ASN A 204 -0.99 5.07 29.18
CA ASN A 204 -2.34 5.31 28.66
C ASN A 204 -2.99 3.95 28.31
N PRO A 205 -4.02 3.50 29.06
CA PRO A 205 -4.63 2.19 28.81
C PRO A 205 -5.26 2.13 27.42
N MET A 206 -5.84 3.23 26.92
CA MET A 206 -6.43 3.30 25.58
C MET A 206 -5.38 3.07 24.49
N HIS A 207 -4.17 3.61 24.65
CA HIS A 207 -3.06 3.36 23.73
C HIS A 207 -2.67 1.89 23.68
N LYS A 208 -2.55 1.25 24.85
CA LYS A 208 -2.21 -0.18 24.94
C LYS A 208 -3.29 -1.05 24.33
N THR A 209 -4.56 -0.78 24.64
CA THR A 209 -5.70 -1.50 24.09
C THR A 209 -5.78 -1.33 22.58
N TRP A 210 -5.65 -0.11 22.05
CA TRP A 210 -5.63 0.15 20.61
C TRP A 210 -4.47 -0.58 19.92
N SER A 211 -3.27 -0.51 20.49
CA SER A 211 -2.09 -1.20 19.95
C SER A 211 -2.28 -2.72 19.94
N LEU A 212 -2.83 -3.30 21.00
CA LEU A 212 -3.13 -4.73 21.07
C LEU A 212 -4.17 -5.14 20.02
N ILE A 213 -5.27 -4.39 19.88
CA ILE A 213 -6.29 -4.65 18.86
C ILE A 213 -5.66 -4.62 17.47
N CYS A 214 -4.87 -3.59 17.16
CA CYS A 214 -4.20 -3.49 15.87
C CYS A 214 -3.26 -4.68 15.60
N VAL A 215 -2.43 -5.05 16.57
CA VAL A 215 -1.53 -6.21 16.43
C VAL A 215 -2.33 -7.49 16.17
N LEU A 216 -3.38 -7.75 16.95
CA LEU A 216 -4.20 -8.95 16.78
C LEU A 216 -4.92 -8.97 15.43
N VAL A 217 -5.46 -7.84 14.97
CA VAL A 217 -6.13 -7.72 13.66
C VAL A 217 -5.13 -7.99 12.53
N TYR A 218 -3.94 -7.41 12.58
CA TYR A 218 -2.93 -7.61 11.53
C TYR A 218 -2.38 -9.05 11.52
N LEU A 219 -2.14 -9.64 12.70
CA LEU A 219 -1.77 -11.05 12.80
C LEU A 219 -2.88 -11.96 12.27
N GLY A 220 -4.15 -11.64 12.54
CA GLY A 220 -5.31 -12.33 11.99
C GLY A 220 -5.36 -12.25 10.46
N HIS A 221 -5.16 -11.06 9.89
CA HIS A 221 -5.10 -10.81 8.44
C HIS A 221 -4.01 -11.65 7.76
N VAL A 222 -2.78 -11.59 8.28
CA VAL A 222 -1.64 -12.35 7.73
C VAL A 222 -1.87 -13.86 7.89
N SER A 223 -2.36 -14.31 9.04
CA SER A 223 -2.63 -15.73 9.29
C SER A 223 -3.70 -16.27 8.34
N TYR A 224 -4.80 -15.54 8.15
CA TYR A 224 -5.87 -15.91 7.23
C TYR A 224 -5.36 -16.08 5.78
N LEU A 225 -4.64 -15.08 5.27
CA LEU A 225 -4.11 -15.10 3.89
C LEU A 225 -2.93 -16.08 3.70
N THR A 226 -2.26 -16.48 4.78
CA THR A 226 -1.16 -17.45 4.72
C THR A 226 -1.65 -18.90 4.74
N LEU A 227 -2.67 -19.18 5.55
CA LEU A 227 -3.15 -20.55 5.83
C LEU A 227 -4.09 -21.09 4.77
N LEU A 228 -4.70 -20.24 3.94
CA LEU A 228 -5.57 -20.69 2.86
C LEU A 228 -4.78 -21.36 1.72
N PRO A 229 -5.37 -22.38 1.05
CA PRO A 229 -4.73 -23.04 -0.11
C PRO A 229 -4.45 -22.09 -1.28
N ARG A 230 -5.23 -21.01 -1.41
CA ARG A 230 -5.06 -19.94 -2.38
C ARG A 230 -5.17 -18.60 -1.68
N PHE A 231 -4.39 -17.62 -2.15
CA PHE A 231 -4.45 -16.27 -1.65
C PHE A 231 -5.81 -15.64 -1.98
N ASP A 232 -6.55 -15.17 -0.96
CA ASP A 232 -7.83 -14.49 -1.18
C ASP A 232 -7.59 -13.01 -1.50
N TYR A 233 -7.37 -12.75 -2.79
CA TYR A 233 -7.12 -11.41 -3.29
C TYR A 233 -8.29 -10.45 -3.01
N THR A 234 -9.54 -10.93 -3.15
CA THR A 234 -10.74 -10.12 -2.91
C THR A 234 -10.81 -9.64 -1.47
N TYR A 235 -10.60 -10.55 -0.50
CA TYR A 235 -10.51 -10.19 0.91
C TYR A 235 -9.40 -9.17 1.16
N ASN A 236 -8.20 -9.39 0.61
CA ASN A 236 -7.06 -8.48 0.81
C ASN A 236 -7.37 -7.05 0.31
N ILE A 237 -8.00 -6.92 -0.87
CA ILE A 237 -8.40 -5.61 -1.40
C ILE A 237 -9.47 -4.97 -0.50
N LEU A 238 -10.49 -5.72 -0.08
CA LEU A 238 -11.53 -5.19 0.81
C LEU A 238 -10.96 -4.73 2.16
N PHE A 239 -10.06 -5.50 2.76
CA PHE A 239 -9.38 -5.13 4.00
C PHE A 239 -8.64 -3.79 3.84
N ASN A 240 -7.79 -3.67 2.82
CA ASN A 240 -7.02 -2.45 2.56
C ASN A 240 -7.92 -1.26 2.23
N LEU A 241 -8.99 -1.47 1.46
CA LEU A 241 -9.96 -0.44 1.12
C LEU A 241 -10.66 0.12 2.36
N VAL A 242 -11.17 -0.75 3.25
CA VAL A 242 -11.85 -0.31 4.48
C VAL A 242 -10.92 0.49 5.39
N ILE A 243 -9.70 0.02 5.58
CA ILE A 243 -8.71 0.69 6.43
C ILE A 243 -8.27 2.02 5.80
N GLY A 244 -7.98 2.04 4.50
CA GLY A 244 -7.60 3.25 3.76
C GLY A 244 -8.70 4.31 3.75
N LEU A 245 -9.95 3.92 3.53
CA LEU A 245 -11.10 4.83 3.61
C LEU A 245 -11.30 5.36 5.04
N SER A 246 -11.12 4.53 6.06
CA SER A 246 -11.19 4.96 7.46
C SER A 246 -10.12 6.00 7.79
N HIS A 247 -8.88 5.75 7.33
CA HIS A 247 -7.77 6.70 7.45
C HIS A 247 -8.10 8.04 6.77
N ASN A 248 -8.57 8.00 5.52
CA ASN A 248 -8.89 9.20 4.77
C ASN A 248 -10.07 9.96 5.38
N ALA A 249 -11.08 9.27 5.90
CA ALA A 249 -12.21 9.89 6.60
C ALA A 249 -11.76 10.67 7.84
N LEU A 250 -10.85 10.11 8.65
CA LEU A 250 -10.32 10.80 9.83
C LEU A 250 -9.55 12.08 9.47
N TRP A 251 -8.70 12.02 8.44
CA TRP A 251 -7.95 13.19 7.96
C TRP A 251 -8.84 14.22 7.26
N LEU A 252 -9.92 13.79 6.61
CA LEU A 252 -10.92 14.69 6.07
C LEU A 252 -11.62 15.46 7.20
N VAL A 253 -12.08 14.76 8.24
CA VAL A 253 -12.69 15.38 9.43
C VAL A 253 -11.71 16.34 10.12
N TYR A 254 -10.43 15.97 10.23
CA TYR A 254 -9.39 16.87 10.75
C TYR A 254 -9.27 18.17 9.93
N SER A 255 -9.44 18.07 8.61
CA SER A 255 -9.25 19.19 7.67
C SER A 255 -10.44 20.16 7.60
N LEU A 256 -11.63 19.70 7.98
CA LEU A 256 -12.88 20.48 7.94
C LEU A 256 -12.81 21.80 8.74
N PRO A 257 -13.67 22.79 8.44
CA PRO A 257 -13.83 23.97 9.27
C PRO A 257 -14.11 23.63 10.75
N THR A 258 -13.72 24.50 11.68
CA THR A 258 -13.91 24.25 13.11
C THR A 258 -15.39 24.09 13.51
N SER A 259 -16.30 24.77 12.82
CA SER A 259 -17.75 24.66 13.05
C SER A 259 -18.28 23.24 12.82
N THR A 260 -17.70 22.48 11.90
CA THR A 260 -18.17 21.15 11.49
C THR A 260 -17.31 20.02 12.02
N SER A 261 -16.00 20.23 12.20
CA SER A 261 -15.11 19.20 12.75
C SER A 261 -15.42 18.93 14.22
N PHE A 262 -15.52 17.66 14.61
CA PHE A 262 -15.63 17.25 16.02
C PHE A 262 -14.27 16.94 16.67
N ILE A 263 -13.19 16.93 15.89
CA ILE A 263 -11.85 16.62 16.39
C ILE A 263 -11.22 17.88 17.00
N ARG A 264 -10.72 17.75 18.25
CA ARG A 264 -9.83 18.75 18.83
C ARG A 264 -8.42 18.48 18.29
N ARG A 265 -7.90 19.35 17.43
CA ARG A 265 -6.62 19.12 16.73
C ARG A 265 -5.40 19.13 17.65
N PHE A 266 -5.44 20.00 18.66
CA PHE A 266 -4.34 20.27 19.57
C PHE A 266 -4.87 20.39 21.01
N PRO A 267 -4.30 19.67 22.00
CA PRO A 267 -4.81 19.68 23.38
C PRO A 267 -4.61 21.03 24.06
N GLY A 268 -3.50 21.72 23.77
CA GLY A 268 -3.14 23.00 24.38
C GLY A 268 -3.79 24.24 23.76
N ARG A 269 -4.65 24.07 22.73
CA ARG A 269 -5.28 25.19 22.01
C ARG A 269 -6.81 25.09 22.01
N PRO A 270 -7.52 26.23 21.84
CA PRO A 270 -8.96 26.21 21.64
C PRO A 270 -9.33 25.52 20.33
N LYS A 271 -10.55 24.98 20.24
CA LYS A 271 -11.05 24.29 19.03
C LYS A 271 -11.01 25.19 17.77
N SER A 272 -11.14 26.51 17.94
CA SER A 272 -11.03 27.53 16.89
C SER A 272 -9.63 27.64 16.26
N TYR A 273 -8.58 27.17 16.94
CA TYR A 273 -7.23 27.19 16.39
C TYR A 273 -7.12 26.23 15.20
N ARG A 274 -6.93 26.80 14.01
CA ARG A 274 -6.80 26.07 12.74
C ARG A 274 -5.69 26.72 11.90
N PRO A 275 -4.43 26.32 12.08
CA PRO A 275 -3.33 26.88 11.30
C PRO A 275 -3.47 26.51 9.81
N PRO A 276 -2.86 27.27 8.89
CA PRO A 276 -3.04 27.09 7.44
C PRO A 276 -2.67 25.68 6.93
N PHE A 277 -1.68 25.02 7.54
CA PHE A 277 -1.23 23.68 7.14
C PHE A 277 -2.29 22.59 7.36
N VAL A 278 -3.32 22.84 8.18
CA VAL A 278 -4.44 21.89 8.36
C VAL A 278 -5.11 21.55 7.03
N THR A 279 -5.18 22.50 6.10
CA THR A 279 -5.75 22.27 4.76
C THR A 279 -4.92 21.29 3.94
N GLN A 280 -3.61 21.13 4.21
CA GLN A 280 -2.76 20.18 3.49
C GLN A 280 -3.17 18.72 3.72
N ALA A 281 -3.72 18.38 4.90
CA ALA A 281 -4.27 17.05 5.13
C ALA A 281 -5.48 16.76 4.20
N GLY A 282 -6.32 17.77 3.93
CA GLY A 282 -7.44 17.65 3.01
C GLY A 282 -6.98 17.51 1.56
N ILE A 283 -5.95 18.26 1.16
CA ILE A 283 -5.30 18.11 -0.14
C ILE A 283 -4.71 16.72 -0.28
N PHE A 284 -4.02 16.21 0.74
CA PHE A 284 -3.49 14.85 0.75
C PHE A 284 -4.61 13.80 0.58
N VAL A 285 -5.74 13.93 1.29
CA VAL A 285 -6.90 13.03 1.13
C VAL A 285 -7.45 13.10 -0.29
N ALA A 286 -7.59 14.29 -0.87
CA ALA A 286 -8.05 14.44 -2.26
C ALA A 286 -7.09 13.79 -3.26
N LEU A 287 -5.79 14.04 -3.13
CA LEU A 287 -4.76 13.47 -4.00
C LEU A 287 -4.67 11.94 -3.88
N THR A 288 -4.68 11.40 -2.67
CA THR A 288 -4.68 9.94 -2.45
C THR A 288 -5.93 9.28 -2.99
N THR A 289 -7.10 9.89 -2.81
CA THR A 289 -8.37 9.36 -3.36
C THR A 289 -8.35 9.39 -4.89
N ALA A 290 -7.89 10.48 -5.49
CA ALA A 290 -7.75 10.59 -6.93
C ALA A 290 -6.73 9.60 -7.50
N ALA A 291 -5.60 9.41 -6.82
CA ALA A 291 -4.61 8.41 -7.20
C ALA A 291 -5.22 7.00 -7.14
N SER A 292 -5.84 6.61 -6.02
CA SER A 292 -6.46 5.27 -5.88
C SER A 292 -7.60 5.03 -6.87
N ALA A 293 -8.29 6.07 -7.33
CA ALA A 293 -9.31 5.95 -8.37
C ALA A 293 -8.73 5.56 -9.74
N LEU A 294 -7.42 5.71 -9.98
CA LEU A 294 -6.78 5.27 -11.22
C LEU A 294 -6.95 3.77 -11.46
N GLU A 295 -6.93 2.96 -10.40
CA GLU A 295 -7.13 1.51 -10.45
C GLU A 295 -8.49 1.12 -11.06
N LEU A 296 -9.50 2.01 -10.98
CA LEU A 296 -10.83 1.73 -11.52
C LEU A 296 -10.87 1.72 -13.06
N PHE A 297 -9.88 2.28 -13.73
CA PHE A 297 -9.84 2.33 -15.19
C PHE A 297 -9.38 1.01 -15.83
N ASP A 298 -8.58 0.20 -15.13
CA ASP A 298 -8.04 -1.11 -15.56
C ASP A 298 -7.82 -1.24 -17.09
N PHE A 299 -7.00 -0.35 -17.67
CA PHE A 299 -6.78 -0.30 -19.11
C PHE A 299 -5.53 -1.11 -19.54
N PRO A 300 -5.52 -1.70 -20.76
CA PRO A 300 -4.36 -2.40 -21.29
C PRO A 300 -3.16 -1.47 -21.46
N PRO A 301 -1.92 -1.94 -21.21
CA PRO A 301 -0.76 -1.08 -21.06
C PRO A 301 -0.45 -0.29 -22.34
N ILE A 302 -0.45 1.03 -22.21
CA ILE A 302 0.00 1.99 -23.20
C ILE A 302 1.47 1.66 -23.52
N LYS A 303 1.74 1.48 -24.82
CA LYS A 303 3.05 1.06 -25.33
C LYS A 303 3.60 -0.19 -24.63
N ARG A 304 2.73 -1.09 -24.15
CA ARG A 304 3.11 -2.37 -23.49
C ARG A 304 3.88 -2.19 -22.17
N VAL A 305 3.85 -0.99 -21.58
CA VAL A 305 4.67 -0.66 -20.40
C VAL A 305 3.88 0.06 -19.30
N ILE A 306 3.02 1.02 -19.65
CA ILE A 306 2.30 1.85 -18.66
C ILE A 306 0.82 1.49 -18.64
N ASP A 307 0.32 1.06 -17.51
CA ASP A 307 -1.09 0.74 -17.24
C ASP A 307 -1.66 1.63 -16.10
N ALA A 308 -2.92 1.37 -15.72
CA ALA A 308 -3.57 2.07 -14.62
C ALA A 308 -2.81 1.90 -13.30
N HIS A 309 -2.34 0.68 -13.02
CA HIS A 309 -1.64 0.35 -11.78
C HIS A 309 -0.33 1.10 -11.65
N SER A 310 0.54 1.07 -12.67
CA SER A 310 1.79 1.84 -12.66
C SER A 310 1.55 3.35 -12.55
N LEU A 311 0.48 3.90 -13.10
CA LEU A 311 0.13 5.31 -12.88
C LEU A 311 -0.26 5.61 -11.42
N TRP A 312 -0.93 4.68 -10.73
CA TRP A 312 -1.17 4.78 -9.29
C TRP A 312 0.14 4.82 -8.50
N HIS A 313 1.11 3.96 -8.82
CA HIS A 313 2.47 4.02 -8.23
C HIS A 313 3.13 5.37 -8.49
N LEU A 314 3.09 5.86 -9.74
CA LEU A 314 3.69 7.15 -10.09
C LEU A 314 3.06 8.30 -9.30
N ALA A 315 1.74 8.31 -9.16
CA ALA A 315 1.01 9.35 -8.45
C ALA A 315 1.31 9.36 -6.94
N THR A 316 1.51 8.20 -6.32
CA THR A 316 1.75 8.09 -4.87
C THR A 316 3.12 8.63 -4.44
N ALA A 317 4.14 8.60 -5.31
CA ALA A 317 5.48 9.10 -4.98
C ALA A 317 5.54 10.60 -4.59
N PRO A 318 5.01 11.55 -5.39
CA PRO A 318 4.95 12.95 -4.97
C PRO A 318 3.96 13.18 -3.81
N ILE A 319 2.89 12.38 -3.71
CA ILE A 319 1.94 12.47 -2.59
C ILE A 319 2.62 12.13 -1.27
N ALA A 320 3.52 11.14 -1.24
CA ALA A 320 4.31 10.82 -0.05
C ALA A 320 5.15 12.02 0.40
N VAL A 321 5.72 12.79 -0.53
CA VAL A 321 6.47 14.02 -0.20
C VAL A 321 5.56 15.07 0.43
N VAL A 322 4.37 15.30 -0.13
CA VAL A 322 3.35 16.19 0.46
C VAL A 322 3.00 15.74 1.87
N TRP A 323 2.84 14.44 2.08
CA TRP A 323 2.53 13.88 3.39
C TRP A 323 3.62 14.14 4.43
N TYR A 324 4.88 13.87 4.10
CA TYR A 324 5.99 14.16 5.01
C TYR A 324 6.11 15.66 5.34
N ASN A 325 5.86 16.54 4.38
CA ASN A 325 5.84 17.98 4.64
C ASN A 325 4.75 18.35 5.65
N PHE A 326 3.55 17.81 5.48
CA PHE A 326 2.47 18.00 6.43
C PHE A 326 2.82 17.45 7.81
N LEU A 327 3.37 16.24 7.93
CA LEU A 327 3.73 15.64 9.22
C LEU A 327 4.76 16.48 9.98
N VAL A 328 5.75 17.04 9.28
CA VAL A 328 6.76 17.91 9.89
C VAL A 328 6.14 19.25 10.30
N LEU A 329 5.29 19.86 9.48
CA LEU A 329 4.60 21.10 9.82
C LEU A 329 3.68 20.92 11.03
N ASP A 330 2.91 19.82 11.06
CA ASP A 330 2.05 19.48 12.18
C ASP A 330 2.87 19.34 13.45
N ALA A 331 3.98 18.59 13.45
CA ALA A 331 4.83 18.39 14.62
C ALA A 331 5.68 19.61 15.04
N SER A 332 5.87 20.58 14.14
CA SER A 332 6.62 21.81 14.42
C SER A 332 5.75 22.93 14.97
N ASP A 333 4.41 22.78 14.91
CA ASP A 333 3.49 23.79 15.40
C ASP A 333 3.66 24.01 16.92
N GLU A 334 3.68 25.27 17.34
CA GLU A 334 3.91 25.64 18.73
C GLU A 334 2.83 25.11 19.69
N SER A 335 1.64 24.75 19.19
CA SER A 335 0.58 24.14 20.00
C SER A 335 0.93 22.78 20.60
N TRP A 336 1.98 22.12 20.11
CA TRP A 336 2.55 20.92 20.73
C TRP A 336 3.42 21.22 21.95
N ARG A 337 3.89 22.46 22.09
CA ARG A 337 4.61 22.91 23.27
C ARG A 337 3.58 23.29 24.33
N GLU A 338 3.71 22.76 25.53
CA GLU A 338 2.91 23.23 26.67
C GLU A 338 3.07 24.75 26.78
N SER A 339 1.97 25.47 26.94
CA SER A 339 2.01 26.88 27.32
C SER A 339 2.83 26.97 28.60
N ARG A 340 3.99 27.65 28.55
CA ARG A 340 4.70 28.06 29.76
C ARG A 340 3.74 29.00 30.50
N VAL A 341 3.05 28.47 31.51
CA VAL A 341 2.29 29.25 32.48
C VAL A 341 3.28 29.90 33.43
#